data_AF-A0A8S3J1X9-F1
#
_entry.id   AF-A0A8S3J1X9-F1
#
_cell.length_a   1.000
_cell.length_b   1.000
_cell.length_c   1.000
_cell.angle_alpha   90.00
_cell.angle_beta   90.00
_cell.angle_gamma   90.00
#
_symmetry.space_group_name_H-M   'P 1'
#
loop_
_entity.id
_entity.type
_entity.pdbx_description
1 polymer ?
#
loop_
_entity_poly.entity_id
_entity_poly.type
_entity_poly.pdbx_seq_one_letter_code
_entity_poly.pdbx_strand_id
1 'polypeptide(L)'
;MEAIVNEVNFTTTRAGLTGQLLATAIQHEKPELEVRKTELLRKEEELKIELAKLEDQLLEDLANATGNILENKELLESLNKTKEKSATITSALEESA
;
A
#
# COMPACT_ATOMS: atom_id res chain seq x y z
N MET A 1 12.02 13.42 -39.10
CA MET A 1 10.96 13.00 -38.18
C MET A 1 11.36 11.64 -37.65
N GLU A 2 12.00 11.60 -36.49
CA GLU A 2 12.23 10.33 -35.79
C GLU A 2 10.87 9.82 -35.32
N ALA A 3 10.54 8.58 -35.67
CA ALA A 3 9.33 7.94 -35.19
C ALA A 3 9.43 7.80 -33.68
N ILE A 4 8.43 8.29 -32.95
CA ILE A 4 8.31 8.08 -31.52
C ILE A 4 7.89 6.62 -31.34
N VAL A 5 8.87 5.73 -31.19
CA VAL A 5 8.66 4.31 -30.91
C VAL A 5 9.15 4.03 -29.50
N ASN A 6 8.27 3.52 -28.64
CA ASN A 6 8.65 3.00 -27.32
C ASN A 6 9.05 1.53 -27.48
N GLU A 7 10.35 1.27 -27.46
CA GLU A 7 10.89 -0.08 -27.43
C GLU A 7 10.78 -0.65 -26.01
N VAL A 8 10.13 -1.81 -25.87
CA VAL A 8 10.02 -2.52 -24.59
C VAL A 8 10.85 -3.80 -24.69
N ASN A 9 11.91 -3.89 -23.87
CA ASN A 9 12.84 -5.01 -23.90
C ASN A 9 12.35 -6.14 -22.96
N PHE A 10 12.05 -7.29 -23.55
CA PHE A 10 11.60 -8.51 -22.85
C PHE A 10 12.71 -9.55 -22.65
N THR A 11 13.98 -9.16 -22.84
CA THR A 11 15.10 -10.10 -22.72
C THR A 11 15.20 -10.62 -21.29
N THR A 12 15.20 -11.94 -21.15
CA THR A 12 15.33 -12.60 -19.85
C THR A 12 16.71 -12.34 -19.27
N THR A 13 16.77 -11.74 -18.09
CA THR A 13 18.02 -11.56 -17.34
C THR A 13 18.29 -12.79 -16.49
N ARG A 14 19.57 -13.09 -16.23
CA ARG A 14 19.95 -14.20 -15.32
C ARG A 14 19.30 -14.06 -13.95
N ALA A 15 19.24 -12.83 -13.42
CA ALA A 15 18.54 -12.52 -12.18
C ALA A 15 17.03 -12.83 -12.26
N GLY A 16 16.38 -12.43 -13.35
CA GLY A 16 14.96 -12.74 -13.58
C GLY A 16 14.68 -14.24 -13.64
N LEU A 17 15.53 -14.99 -14.36
CA LEU A 17 15.41 -16.45 -14.43
C LEU A 17 15.64 -17.12 -13.07
N THR A 18 16.61 -16.65 -12.28
CA THR A 18 16.84 -17.15 -10.92
C THR A 18 15.63 -16.89 -10.02
N GLY A 19 15.04 -15.70 -10.09
CA GLY A 19 13.81 -15.38 -9.35
C GLY A 19 12.63 -16.27 -9.73
N GLN A 20 12.46 -16.54 -11.03
CA GLN A 20 11.42 -17.45 -11.52
C GLN A 20 11.61 -18.88 -11.00
N LEU A 21 12.82 -19.42 -11.09
CA LEU A 21 13.12 -20.77 -10.60
C LEU A 21 12.94 -20.87 -9.08
N LEU A 22 13.33 -19.85 -8.32
CA LEU A 22 13.12 -19.80 -6.88
C LEU A 22 11.63 -19.79 -6.53
N ALA A 23 10.82 -18.99 -7.23
CA ALA A 23 9.37 -18.99 -7.04
C ALA A 23 8.76 -20.36 -7.31
N THR A 24 9.18 -21.04 -8.39
CA THR A 24 8.72 -22.41 -8.71
C THR A 24 9.15 -23.41 -7.64
N ALA A 25 10.38 -23.31 -7.12
CA ALA A 25 10.86 -24.19 -6.06
C ALA A 25 10.08 -23.99 -4.74
N ILE A 26 9.85 -22.74 -4.34
CA ILE A 26 9.04 -22.40 -3.15
C ILE A 26 7.62 -22.94 -3.30
N GLN A 27 7.01 -22.78 -4.49
CA GLN A 27 5.67 -23.28 -4.75
C GLN A 27 5.57 -24.81 -4.59
N HIS A 28 6.61 -25.55 -4.98
CA HIS A 28 6.63 -27.00 -4.89
C HIS A 28 7.01 -27.51 -3.48
N GLU A 29 7.93 -26.84 -2.80
CA GLU A 29 8.43 -27.27 -1.49
C GLU A 29 7.59 -26.75 -0.31
N LYS A 30 7.08 -25.52 -0.40
CA LYS A 30 6.37 -24.81 0.68
C LYS A 30 5.27 -23.90 0.12
N PRO A 31 4.18 -24.46 -0.44
CA PRO A 31 3.09 -23.68 -1.03
C PRO A 31 2.41 -22.73 -0.01
N GLU A 32 2.39 -23.11 1.26
CA GLU A 32 1.90 -22.30 2.38
C GLU A 32 2.63 -20.97 2.56
N LEU A 33 3.92 -20.88 2.22
CA LEU A 33 4.65 -19.62 2.23
C LEU A 33 4.21 -18.70 1.09
N GLU A 34 3.91 -19.25 -0.08
CA GLU A 34 3.44 -18.45 -1.22
C GLU A 34 2.02 -17.91 -0.99
N VAL A 35 1.15 -18.71 -0.37
CA VAL A 35 -0.18 -18.26 0.09
C VAL A 35 -0.03 -17.13 1.11
N ARG A 36 0.81 -17.33 2.13
CA ARG A 36 1.04 -16.30 3.16
C ARG A 36 1.65 -15.03 2.60
N LYS A 37 2.58 -15.13 1.65
CA LYS A 37 3.15 -13.98 0.94
C LYS A 37 2.09 -13.24 0.13
N THR A 38 1.22 -13.96 -0.57
CA THR A 38 0.13 -13.37 -1.35
C THR A 38 -0.88 -12.68 -0.43
N GLU A 39 -1.23 -13.29 0.71
CA GLU A 39 -2.09 -12.69 1.73
C GLU A 39 -1.47 -11.43 2.33
N LEU A 40 -0.17 -11.45 2.64
CA LEU A 40 0.55 -10.29 3.16
C LEU A 40 0.57 -9.15 2.15
N LEU A 41 0.90 -9.42 0.88
CA LEU A 41 0.87 -8.41 -0.18
C LEU A 41 -0.53 -7.82 -0.37
N ARG A 42 -1.57 -8.67 -0.34
CA ARG A 42 -2.96 -8.22 -0.43
C ARG A 42 -3.32 -7.31 0.74
N LYS A 43 -2.91 -7.68 1.95
CA LYS A 43 -3.16 -6.90 3.16
C LYS A 43 -2.38 -5.58 3.13
N GLU A 44 -1.15 -5.59 2.65
CA GLU A 44 -0.32 -4.40 2.44
C GLU A 44 -1.03 -3.41 1.50
N GLU A 45 -1.54 -3.90 0.38
CA GLU A 45 -2.26 -3.09 -0.60
C GLU A 45 -3.58 -2.55 -0.03
N GLU A 46 -4.35 -3.37 0.68
CA GLU A 46 -5.58 -2.95 1.37
C GLU A 46 -5.30 -1.83 2.39
N LEU A 47 -4.22 -1.95 3.17
CA LEU A 47 -3.81 -0.95 4.15
C LEU A 47 -3.37 0.35 3.49
N LYS A 48 -2.63 0.30 2.37
CA LYS A 48 -2.27 1.49 1.59
C LYS A 48 -3.49 2.21 1.03
N ILE A 49 -4.48 1.46 0.54
CA ILE A 49 -5.75 2.03 0.07
C ILE A 49 -6.54 2.66 1.21
N GLU A 50 -6.61 2.01 2.38
CA GLU A 50 -7.28 2.58 3.55
C GLU A 50 -6.60 3.87 4.01
N LEU A 51 -5.27 3.91 4.01
CA LEU A 51 -4.49 5.11 4.35
C LEU A 51 -4.78 6.26 3.38
N ALA A 52 -4.75 6.01 2.07
CA ALA A 52 -5.08 7.04 1.08
C ALA A 52 -6.50 7.59 1.25
N LYS A 53 -7.48 6.72 1.52
CA LYS A 53 -8.86 7.14 1.79
C LYS A 53 -8.98 7.99 3.06
N LEU A 54 -8.24 7.63 4.11
CA LEU A 54 -8.21 8.39 5.35
C LEU A 54 -7.59 9.79 5.14
N GLU A 55 -6.53 9.89 4.32
CA GLU A 55 -5.93 11.18 3.94
C GLU A 55 -6.89 12.04 3.11
N ASP A 56 -7.59 11.45 2.13
CA ASP A 56 -8.59 12.16 1.33
C ASP A 56 -9.74 12.67 2.20
N GLN A 57 -10.25 11.82 3.09
CA GLN A 57 -11.35 12.18 3.98
C GLN A 57 -10.93 13.26 4.97
N LEU A 58 -9.68 13.21 5.47
CA LEU A 58 -9.11 14.26 6.29
C LEU A 58 -9.03 15.61 5.55
N LEU A 59 -8.60 15.60 4.28
CA LEU A 59 -8.53 16.80 3.46
C LEU A 59 -9.92 17.38 3.18
N GLU A 60 -10.91 16.52 2.93
CA GLU A 60 -12.31 16.93 2.74
C GLU A 60 -12.91 17.53 4.02
N ASP A 61 -12.69 16.90 5.15
CA ASP A 61 -13.09 17.36 6.48
C ASP A 61 -12.46 18.73 6.81
N LEU A 62 -11.18 18.93 6.50
CA LEU A 62 -10.48 20.21 6.65
C LEU A 62 -11.02 21.30 5.70
N ALA A 63 -11.35 20.93 4.46
CA ALA A 63 -11.86 21.87 3.46
C ALA A 63 -13.30 22.32 3.77
N ASN A 64 -14.12 21.42 4.32
CA ASN A 64 -15.51 21.68 4.69
C ASN A 64 -15.66 22.32 6.09
N ALA A 65 -14.59 22.34 6.90
CA ALA A 65 -14.60 22.95 8.21
C ALA A 65 -14.76 24.49 8.13
N THR A 66 -15.99 24.97 8.19
CA THR A 66 -16.31 26.40 8.37
C THR A 66 -16.39 26.75 9.86
N GLY A 67 -15.52 27.64 10.34
CA GLY A 67 -15.48 28.09 11.74
C GLY A 67 -14.18 27.72 12.46
N ASN A 68 -14.14 27.85 13.79
CA ASN A 68 -12.96 27.49 14.58
C ASN A 68 -12.83 25.96 14.67
N ILE A 69 -11.82 25.42 14.01
CA ILE A 69 -11.50 23.97 13.96
C ILE A 69 -11.36 23.36 15.37
N LEU A 70 -10.93 24.17 16.35
CA LEU A 70 -10.77 23.74 17.75
C LEU A 70 -12.09 23.58 18.52
N GLU A 71 -13.19 24.15 18.01
CA GLU A 71 -14.53 24.03 18.62
C GLU A 71 -15.32 22.86 18.04
N ASN A 72 -14.91 22.36 16.88
CA ASN A 72 -15.54 21.22 16.22
C ASN A 72 -15.02 19.90 16.82
N LYS A 73 -15.64 19.48 17.93
CA LYS A 73 -15.30 18.25 18.65
C LYS A 73 -15.43 16.99 17.79
N GLU A 74 -16.42 16.93 16.90
CA GLU A 74 -16.60 15.80 15.98
C GLU A 74 -15.44 15.69 14.99
N LEU A 75 -15.02 16.82 14.42
CA LEU A 75 -13.85 16.89 13.54
C LEU A 75 -12.58 16.44 14.27
N LEU A 76 -12.36 16.92 15.50
CA LEU A 76 -11.19 16.58 16.30
C LEU A 76 -11.14 15.08 16.67
N GLU A 77 -12.29 14.47 16.92
CA GLU A 77 -12.42 13.04 17.20
C GLU A 77 -12.16 12.20 15.94
N SER A 78 -12.70 12.60 14.79
CA SER A 78 -12.42 11.99 13.47
C SER A 78 -10.93 12.06 13.13
N LEU A 79 -10.30 13.21 13.34
CA LEU A 79 -8.86 13.47 13.19
C LEU A 79 -8.00 12.54 14.05
N ASN A 80 -8.31 12.43 15.34
CA ASN A 80 -7.55 11.57 16.26
C ASN A 80 -7.66 10.10 15.86
N LYS A 81 -8.87 9.64 15.51
CA LYS A 81 -9.09 8.27 15.06
C LYS A 81 -8.36 7.97 13.76
N THR A 82 -8.35 8.93 12.82
CA THR A 82 -7.62 8.83 11.56
C THR A 82 -6.11 8.75 11.79
N LYS A 83 -5.58 9.54 12.73
CA LYS A 83 -4.17 9.52 13.12
C LYS A 83 -3.76 8.19 13.75
N GLU A 84 -4.55 7.66 14.69
CA GLU A 84 -4.29 6.36 15.31
C GLU A 84 -4.31 5.21 14.29
N LYS A 85 -5.31 5.21 13.40
CA LYS A 85 -5.39 4.22 12.32
C LYS A 85 -4.19 4.31 11.38
N SER A 86 -3.82 5.52 10.96
CA SER A 86 -2.67 5.72 10.07
C SER A 86 -1.37 5.26 10.73
N ALA A 87 -1.15 5.59 12.00
CA ALA A 87 0.03 5.13 12.74
C ALA A 87 0.08 3.60 12.88
N THR A 88 -1.07 2.96 13.12
CA THR A 88 -1.18 1.50 13.18
C THR A 88 -0.85 0.86 11.83
N ILE A 89 -1.36 1.44 10.74
CA ILE A 89 -1.07 1.00 9.36
C ILE A 89 0.42 1.12 9.07
N THR A 90 1.04 2.27 9.34
CA THR A 90 2.47 2.50 9.10
C THR A 90 3.32 1.52 9.90
N SER A 91 2.98 1.28 11.17
CA SER A 91 3.67 0.29 12.00
C SER A 91 3.54 -1.13 11.43
N ALA A 92 2.35 -1.51 10.94
CA ALA A 92 2.13 -2.83 10.36
C ALA A 92 2.88 -3.02 9.03
N LEU A 93 3.03 -1.95 8.25
CA LEU A 93 3.82 -1.94 7.02
C LEU A 93 5.33 -2.07 7.32
N GLU A 94 5.83 -1.38 8.35
CA GLU A 94 7.23 -1.49 8.79
C GLU A 94 7.58 -2.88 9.32
N GLU A 95 6.68 -3.54 10.06
CA GLU A 95 6.89 -4.93 10.52
C GLU A 95 6.82 -5.96 9.39
N SER A 96 6.19 -5.63 8.26
CA SER A 96 6.02 -6.53 7.12
C SER A 96 7.13 -6.40 6.06
N ALA A 97 8.02 -5.39 6.20
CA ALA A 97 9.15 -5.12 5.31
C ALA A 97 10.43 -5.87 5.72
#